data_AF-A0A3M1F5B8-F1
#
_entry.id   AF-A0A3M1F5B8-F1
#
_cell.length_a   1.000
_cell.length_b   1.000
_cell.length_c   1.000
_cell.angle_alpha   90.00
_cell.angle_beta   90.00
_cell.angle_gamma   90.00
#
_symmetry.space_group_name_H-M   'P 1'
#
loop_
_entity.id
_entity.type
_entity.pdbx_description
1 polymer ?
#
loop_
_entity_poly.entity_id
_entity_poly.type
_entity_poly.pdbx_seq_one_letter_code
_entity_poly.pdbx_strand_id
1 'polypeptide(L)'
;NLAEKFREEGKREGLLEGKREGLRLAEQFREEGKREGRLEGKREGLLDLLRWIAPELAGQFEPKLKGCQTLEQLEGIEGEIRKALTGTKGR
;
A
#
# COMPACT_ATOMS: atom_id res chain seq x y z
N ASN A 1 -26.60 -46.06 1.67
CA ASN A 1 -27.37 -45.12 0.83
C ASN A 1 -26.39 -44.26 0.04
N LEU A 2 -26.34 -44.41 -1.29
CA LEU A 2 -25.37 -43.70 -2.14
C LEU A 2 -25.69 -42.20 -2.26
N ALA A 3 -26.98 -41.84 -2.22
CA ALA A 3 -27.44 -40.46 -2.33
C ALA A 3 -27.08 -39.58 -1.12
N GLU A 4 -27.04 -40.17 0.09
CA GLU A 4 -26.56 -39.46 1.28
C GLU A 4 -25.07 -39.17 1.22
N LYS A 5 -24.26 -40.12 0.72
CA LYS A 5 -22.81 -39.92 0.54
C LYS A 5 -22.51 -38.78 -0.43
N PHE A 6 -23.19 -38.72 -1.58
CA PHE A 6 -23.03 -37.61 -2.53
C PHE A 6 -23.48 -36.26 -1.94
N ARG A 7 -24.53 -36.22 -1.11
CA ARG A 7 -24.94 -34.98 -0.42
C ARG A 7 -23.94 -34.54 0.64
N GLU A 8 -23.37 -35.47 1.39
CA GLU A 8 -22.32 -35.15 2.37
C GLU A 8 -21.04 -34.67 1.68
N GLU A 9 -20.62 -35.32 0.59
CA GLU A 9 -19.49 -34.87 -0.22
C GLU A 9 -19.71 -33.46 -0.78
N GLY A 10 -20.84 -33.19 -1.42
CA GLY A 10 -21.12 -31.86 -1.97
C GLY A 10 -21.19 -30.76 -0.90
N LYS A 11 -21.72 -31.05 0.29
CA LYS A 11 -21.70 -30.11 1.43
C LYS A 11 -20.28 -29.87 1.94
N ARG A 12 -19.46 -30.91 1.98
CA ARG A 12 -18.08 -30.85 2.49
C ARG A 12 -17.18 -30.12 1.49
N GLU A 13 -17.35 -30.36 0.20
CA GLU A 13 -16.65 -29.65 -0.87
C GLU A 13 -17.02 -28.17 -0.90
N GLY A 14 -18.31 -27.83 -0.88
CA GLY A 14 -18.75 -26.43 -0.86
C GLY A 14 -18.26 -25.66 0.38
N LEU A 15 -18.20 -26.32 1.54
CA LEU A 15 -17.63 -25.72 2.76
C LEU A 15 -16.12 -25.51 2.65
N LEU A 16 -15.40 -26.45 2.05
CA LEU A 16 -13.95 -26.34 1.84
C LEU A 16 -13.61 -25.26 0.81
N GLU A 17 -14.40 -25.13 -0.25
CA GLU A 17 -14.24 -24.12 -1.28
C GLU A 17 -14.52 -22.72 -0.73
N GLY A 18 -15.65 -22.52 -0.05
CA GLY A 18 -15.98 -21.24 0.58
C GLY A 18 -14.95 -20.80 1.63
N LYS A 19 -14.38 -21.76 2.39
CA LYS A 19 -13.30 -21.46 3.34
C LYS A 19 -12.00 -21.04 2.64
N ARG A 20 -11.67 -21.63 1.49
CA ARG A 20 -10.48 -21.26 0.69
C ARG A 20 -10.64 -19.89 0.06
N GLU A 21 -11.81 -19.58 -0.49
CA GLU A 21 -12.08 -18.25 -1.06
C GLU A 21 -12.07 -17.16 -0.01
N GLY A 22 -12.70 -17.39 1.14
CA GLY A 22 -12.70 -16.44 2.26
C GLY A 22 -11.28 -16.14 2.77
N LEU A 23 -10.40 -17.14 2.84
CA LEU A 23 -8.99 -16.95 3.22
C LEU A 23 -8.21 -16.15 2.18
N ARG A 24 -8.42 -16.39 0.88
CA ARG A 24 -7.77 -15.60 -0.19
C ARG A 24 -8.15 -14.13 -0.11
N LEU A 25 -9.45 -13.84 0.03
CA LEU A 25 -9.94 -12.47 0.13
C LEU A 25 -9.36 -11.76 1.37
N ALA A 26 -9.35 -12.45 2.52
CA ALA A 26 -8.77 -11.90 3.74
C ALA A 26 -7.27 -11.59 3.61
N GLU A 27 -6.52 -12.43 2.90
CA GLU A 27 -5.10 -12.19 2.62
C GLU A 27 -4.90 -11.01 1.67
N GLN A 28 -5.72 -10.89 0.62
CA GLN A 28 -5.70 -9.75 -0.30
C GLN A 28 -6.01 -8.44 0.42
N PHE A 29 -7.09 -8.37 1.22
CA PHE A 29 -7.42 -7.19 2.00
C PHE A 29 -6.34 -6.83 3.03
N ARG A 30 -5.70 -7.85 3.64
CA ARG A 30 -4.62 -7.62 4.60
C ARG A 30 -3.37 -7.06 3.92
N GLU A 31 -3.02 -7.56 2.74
CA GLU A 31 -1.90 -7.05 1.96
C GLU A 31 -2.18 -5.65 1.40
N GLU A 32 -3.43 -5.39 0.97
CA GLU A 32 -3.88 -4.07 0.52
C GLU A 32 -3.86 -3.05 1.67
N GLY A 33 -4.40 -3.39 2.84
CA GLY A 33 -4.37 -2.51 4.02
C GLY A 33 -2.94 -2.25 4.54
N LYS A 34 -2.03 -3.23 4.45
CA LYS A 34 -0.60 -3.00 4.74
C LYS A 34 0.06 -2.07 3.71
N ARG A 35 -0.32 -2.16 2.44
CA ARG A 35 0.20 -1.30 1.36
C ARG A 35 -0.30 0.13 1.51
N GLU A 36 -1.59 0.33 1.77
CA GLU A 36 -2.18 1.64 2.00
C GLU A 36 -1.61 2.31 3.25
N GLY A 37 -1.57 1.60 4.38
CA GLY A 37 -0.97 2.15 5.61
C GLY A 37 0.53 2.45 5.48
N ARG A 38 1.26 1.65 4.68
CA ARG A 38 2.67 1.94 4.34
C ARG A 38 2.79 3.18 3.45
N LEU A 39 1.88 3.37 2.50
CA LEU A 39 1.89 4.49 1.58
C LEU A 39 1.58 5.81 2.30
N GLU A 40 0.57 5.82 3.16
CA GLU A 40 0.20 6.99 3.96
C GLU A 40 1.30 7.35 4.96
N GLY A 41 1.77 6.38 5.76
CA GLY A 41 2.85 6.63 6.71
C GLY A 41 4.16 7.08 6.07
N LYS A 42 4.52 6.55 4.89
CA LYS A 42 5.69 7.06 4.15
C LYS A 42 5.47 8.49 3.63
N ARG A 43 4.28 8.83 3.14
CA ARG A 43 3.95 10.20 2.66
C ARG A 43 4.08 11.22 3.78
N GLU A 44 3.49 10.94 4.94
CA GLU A 44 3.56 11.80 6.12
C GLU A 44 5.01 11.93 6.61
N GLY A 45 5.73 10.81 6.75
CA GLY A 45 7.14 10.82 7.18
C GLY A 45 8.05 11.60 6.24
N LEU A 46 7.87 11.49 4.92
CA LEU A 46 8.60 12.27 3.92
C LEU A 46 8.28 13.77 4.01
N LEU A 47 7.02 14.12 4.21
CA LEU A 47 6.59 15.52 4.33
C LEU A 47 7.12 16.15 5.62
N ASP A 48 7.05 15.44 6.74
CA ASP A 48 7.58 15.92 8.02
C ASP A 48 9.10 16.08 8.00
N LEU A 49 9.81 15.10 7.41
CA LEU A 49 11.25 15.21 7.18
C LEU A 49 11.58 16.46 6.35
N LEU A 50 10.85 16.70 5.26
CA LEU A 50 11.06 17.88 4.42
C LEU A 50 10.76 19.18 5.16
N ARG A 51 9.67 19.25 5.93
CA ARG A 51 9.36 20.44 6.75
C ARG A 51 10.48 20.77 7.73
N TRP A 52 11.18 19.75 8.22
CA TRP A 52 12.29 19.92 9.15
C TRP A 52 13.59 20.35 8.46
N ILE A 53 13.96 19.74 7.32
CA ILE A 53 15.27 19.96 6.68
C ILE A 53 15.27 21.00 5.54
N ALA A 54 14.14 21.15 4.84
CA ALA A 54 13.99 21.95 3.63
C ALA A 54 12.51 22.35 3.43
N PRO A 55 11.98 23.27 4.26
CA PRO A 55 10.57 23.66 4.24
C PRO A 55 10.11 24.22 2.88
N GLU A 56 11.01 24.81 2.10
CA GLU A 56 10.76 25.26 0.73
C GLU A 56 10.46 24.08 -0.22
N LEU A 57 11.15 22.95 -0.05
CA LEU A 57 10.87 21.73 -0.79
C LEU A 57 9.60 21.05 -0.26
N ALA A 58 9.31 21.15 1.04
CA ALA A 58 8.07 20.65 1.60
C ALA A 58 6.85 21.26 0.89
N GLY A 59 6.83 22.58 0.71
CA GLY A 59 5.74 23.26 -0.02
C GLY A 59 5.64 22.82 -1.50
N GLN A 60 6.77 22.55 -2.15
CA GLN A 60 6.80 22.08 -3.54
C GLN A 60 6.28 20.65 -3.68
N PHE A 61 6.63 19.76 -2.75
CA PHE A 61 6.32 18.33 -2.83
C PHE A 61 5.04 17.94 -2.09
N GLU A 62 4.52 18.76 -1.19
CA GLU A 62 3.26 18.52 -0.47
C GLU A 62 2.07 18.19 -1.40
N PRO A 63 1.77 18.96 -2.48
CA PRO A 63 0.68 18.61 -3.38
C PRO A 63 0.93 17.30 -4.14
N LYS A 64 2.19 17.01 -4.50
CA LYS A 64 2.58 15.74 -5.16
C LYS A 64 2.41 14.54 -4.23
N LEU A 65 2.82 14.68 -2.97
CA LEU A 65 2.67 13.65 -1.93
C LEU A 65 1.18 13.42 -1.60
N LYS A 66 0.37 14.48 -1.50
CA LYS A 66 -1.09 14.36 -1.31
C LYS A 66 -1.79 13.68 -2.48
N GLY A 67 -1.36 13.96 -3.72
CA GLY A 67 -1.90 13.36 -4.94
C GLY A 67 -1.37 11.95 -5.25
N CYS A 68 -0.40 11.46 -4.49
CA CYS A 68 0.20 10.15 -4.70
C CYS A 68 -0.75 9.03 -4.23
N GLN A 69 -1.07 8.09 -5.11
CA GLN A 69 -2.01 6.99 -4.87
C GLN A 69 -1.32 5.62 -4.83
N THR A 70 -0.06 5.53 -5.25
CA THR A 70 0.68 4.27 -5.31
C THR A 70 2.09 4.39 -4.74
N LEU A 71 2.64 3.27 -4.26
CA LEU A 71 4.01 3.23 -3.72
C LEU A 71 5.07 3.55 -4.79
N GLU A 72 4.81 3.17 -6.05
CA GLU A 72 5.71 3.46 -7.17
C GLU A 72 5.78 4.96 -7.47
N GLN A 73 4.63 5.65 -7.44
CA GLN A 73 4.60 7.12 -7.53
C GLN A 73 5.37 7.76 -6.38
N LEU A 74 5.24 7.21 -5.16
CA LEU A 74 5.94 7.72 -4.00
C LEU A 74 7.46 7.55 -4.12
N GLU A 75 7.92 6.40 -4.61
CA GLU A 75 9.35 6.15 -4.87
C GLU A 75 9.91 7.10 -5.94
N GLY A 76 9.12 7.41 -6.98
CA GLY A 76 9.47 8.44 -7.95
C GLY A 76 9.64 9.82 -7.32
N ILE A 77 8.68 10.23 -6.48
CA ILE A 77 8.73 11.51 -5.76
C ILE A 77 9.92 11.56 -4.78
N GLU A 78 10.18 10.48 -4.05
CA GLU A 78 11.36 10.34 -3.17
C GLU A 78 12.67 10.53 -3.96
N GLY A 79 12.75 9.97 -5.17
CA GLY A 79 13.87 10.17 -6.09
C GLY A 79 14.05 11.64 -6.52
N GLU A 80 12.96 12.35 -6.83
CA GLU A 80 13.00 13.79 -7.14
C GLU A 80 13.46 14.62 -5.94
N ILE A 81 12.91 14.34 -4.75
CA ILE A 81 13.28 15.00 -3.50
C ILE A 81 14.77 14.82 -3.22
N ARG A 82 15.29 13.59 -3.36
CA ARG A 82 16.70 13.29 -3.15
C ARG A 82 17.60 14.10 -4.09
N LYS A 83 17.23 14.19 -5.37
CA LYS A 83 17.95 15.03 -6.35
C LYS A 83 17.93 16.50 -5.94
N ALA A 84 16.78 17.04 -5.54
CA ALA A 84 16.64 18.43 -5.10
C ALA A 84 17.50 18.74 -3.85
N LEU A 85 17.53 17.83 -2.87
CA LEU A 85 18.36 17.96 -1.66
C LEU A 85 19.87 17.85 -1.95
N THR A 86 20.27 17.06 -2.95
CA THR A 86 21.69 16.96 -3.36
C THR A 86 22.12 18.12 -4.26
N GLY A 87 21.21 18.67 -5.08
CA GLY A 87 21.48 19.78 -5.99
C GLY A 87 21.53 21.15 -5.32
N THR A 88 20.94 21.29 -4.13
CA THR A 88 20.99 22.50 -3.30
C THR A 88 22.34 22.71 -2.60
N LYS A 89 23.19 21.68 -2.50
CA LYS A 89 24.49 21.73 -1.80
C LYS A 89 25.65 22.33 -2.61
N GLY A 90 25.37 22.96 -3.76
CA GLY A 90 26.37 23.40 -4.74
C GLY A 90 26.34 24.88 -5.13
N ARG A 91 25.83 25.78 -4.29
CA ARG A 91 25.93 27.24 -4.49
C ARG A 91 26.52 27.92 -3.27
#